data_AF-A0A259CSY7-F1
#
_entry.id   AF-A0A259CSY7-F1
#
_cell.length_a   1.000
_cell.length_b   1.000
_cell.length_c   1.000
_cell.angle_alpha   90.00
_cell.angle_beta   90.00
_cell.angle_gamma   90.00
#
_symmetry.space_group_name_H-M   'P 1'
#
loop_
_entity.id
_entity.type
_entity.pdbx_description
1 polymer ?
#
loop_
_entity_poly.entity_id
_entity_poly.type
_entity_poly.pdbx_seq_one_letter_code
_entity_poly.pdbx_strand_id
1 'polypeptide(L)' 'NVMKLCDRASVMKNGQLVGTVDVDKVTDEDILGMIILGKKPALAA' A
#
# COMPACT_ATOMS: atom_id res chain seq x y z
N ASN A 1 -7.56 -10.04 -9.22
CA ASN A 1 -7.20 -9.34 -7.97
C ASN A 1 -6.66 -7.97 -8.36
N VAL A 2 -7.02 -6.89 -7.65
CA VAL A 2 -6.67 -5.50 -8.04
C VAL A 2 -5.15 -5.31 -8.19
N MET A 3 -4.36 -6.01 -7.38
CA MET A 3 -2.91 -6.03 -7.48
C MET A 3 -2.36 -6.58 -8.80
N LYS A 4 -3.09 -7.48 -9.48
CA LYS A 4 -2.62 -8.05 -10.76
C LYS A 4 -2.85 -7.12 -11.96
N LEU A 5 -3.51 -5.98 -11.75
CA LEU A 5 -3.88 -5.03 -12.79
C LEU A 5 -3.12 -3.71 -12.69
N CYS A 6 -2.40 -3.49 -11.59
CA CYS A 6 -1.79 -2.21 -11.25
C CYS A 6 -0.31 -2.40 -10.98
N ASP A 7 0.52 -1.52 -11.52
CA ASP A 7 1.95 -1.48 -11.21
C ASP A 7 2.21 -0.83 -9.84
N ARG A 8 1.31 0.08 -9.44
CA ARG A 8 1.43 0.90 -8.22
C ARG A 8 0.10 1.02 -7.50
N ALA A 9 0.16 1.12 -6.18
CA ALA A 9 -0.99 1.38 -5.33
C ALA A 9 -0.73 2.58 -4.42
N SER A 10 -1.69 3.51 -4.36
CA SER A 10 -1.68 4.63 -3.42
C SER A 10 -2.78 4.42 -2.39
N VAL A 11 -2.41 4.45 -1.11
CA VAL A 11 -3.35 4.28 -0.01
C VAL A 11 -3.60 5.62 0.67
N MET A 12 -4.88 5.93 0.89
CA MET A 12 -5.33 7.13 1.60
C MET A 12 -6.11 6.75 2.85
N LYS A 13 -6.00 7.54 3.91
CA LYS A 13 -6.76 7.41 5.15
C LYS A 13 -7.17 8.80 5.63
N ASN A 14 -8.44 8.98 5.99
CA ASN A 14 -8.99 10.25 6.47
C ASN A 14 -8.72 11.43 5.50
N GLY A 15 -8.83 11.17 4.20
CA GLY A 15 -8.58 12.18 3.15
C GLY A 15 -7.11 12.53 2.92
N GLN A 16 -6.17 11.87 3.60
CA GLN A 16 -4.73 12.12 3.46
C GLN A 16 -4.01 10.91 2.84
N LEU A 17 -2.97 11.19 2.04
CA LEU A 17 -2.14 10.16 1.43
C LEU A 17 -1.22 9.52 2.49
N VAL A 18 -1.36 8.22 2.70
CA VAL A 18 -0.48 7.43 3.56
C VAL A 18 0.83 7.13 2.82
N GLY A 19 0.73 6.73 1.56
CA GLY A 19 1.87 6.48 0.69
C GLY A 19 1.49 5.80 -0.62
N THR A 20 2.50 5.71 -1.50
CA THR A 20 2.43 4.96 -2.76
C THR A 20 3.48 3.86 -2.71
N VAL A 21 3.11 2.67 -3.16
CA VAL A 21 3.98 1.49 -3.23
C VAL A 21 3.91 0.88 -4.62
N ASP A 22 5.01 0.27 -5.05
CA ASP A 22 4.99 -0.59 -6.23
C ASP A 22 4.37 -1.93 -5.82
N VAL A 23 3.38 -2.41 -6.56
CA VAL A 23 2.54 -3.55 -6.18
C VAL A 23 3.32 -4.87 -6.20
N ASP A 24 4.37 -4.94 -7.01
CA ASP A 24 5.28 -6.08 -7.12
C ASP A 24 6.21 -6.25 -5.90
N LYS A 25 6.34 -5.22 -5.06
CA LYS A 25 7.24 -5.22 -3.89
C LYS A 25 6.52 -5.42 -2.56
N VAL A 26 5.19 -5.41 -2.54
CA VAL A 26 4.40 -5.48 -1.30
C VAL A 26 3.45 -6.66 -1.31
N THR A 27 3.11 -7.15 -0.13
CA THR A 27 2.11 -8.20 0.06
C THR A 27 0.70 -7.63 0.20
N ASP A 28 -0.32 -8.48 0.07
CA ASP A 28 -1.70 -8.11 0.40
C ASP A 28 -1.84 -7.62 1.86
N GLU A 29 -1.08 -8.21 2.80
CA GLU A 29 -1.05 -7.81 4.22
C GLU A 29 -0.45 -6.41 4.43
N ASP A 30 0.58 -6.06 3.67
CA ASP A 30 1.18 -4.73 3.71
C ASP A 30 0.17 -3.64 3.32
N ILE A 31 -0.56 -3.86 2.22
CA ILE A 31 -1.60 -2.93 1.76
C ILE A 31 -2.75 -2.86 2.77
N LEU A 32 -3.16 -4.00 3.32
CA LEU A 32 -4.18 -4.04 4.38
C LEU A 32 -3.73 -3.24 5.62
N GLY A 33 -2.46 -3.37 6.01
CA GLY A 33 -1.85 -2.59 7.08
C GLY A 33 -1.82 -1.09 6.78
N MET A 34 -1.53 -0.69 5.54
CA MET A 34 -1.62 0.71 5.13
C MET A 34 -3.05 1.25 5.25
N ILE A 35 -4.07 0.48 4.87
CA ILE A 35 -5.47 0.89 4.91
C ILE A 35 -5.94 1.05 6.37
N ILE A 36 -5.70 0.04 7.21
CA ILE A 36 -6.22 -0.01 8.59
C ILE A 36 -5.37 0.84 9.52
N LEU A 37 -4.05 0.63 9.54
CA LEU A 37 -3.14 1.30 10.48
C LEU A 37 -2.71 2.67 9.96
N GLY A 38 -2.73 2.91 8.65
CA GLY A 38 -2.23 4.17 8.08
C GLY A 38 -0.71 4.29 8.13
N LYS A 39 0.01 3.16 8.18
CA LYS A 39 1.48 3.12 8.21
C LYS A 39 2.02 2.63 6.89
N LYS A 40 3.15 3.19 6.43
CA LYS A 40 3.87 2.63 5.29
C LYS A 40 4.40 1.23 5.66
N PRO A 41 4.43 0.29 4.72
CA PRO A 41 5.02 -1.02 4.95
C PRO A 41 6.52 -0.88 5.20
N ALA A 42 7.06 -1.80 5.97
CA ALA A 42 8.50 -1.88 6.24
C ALA A 42 9.22 -2.48 5.02
N LEU A 43 9.07 -1.86 3.85
CA LEU A 43 9.95 -2.13 2.73
C LEU A 43 11.36 -1.71 3.17
N ALA A 44 12.27 -2.68 3.25
CA ALA A 44 13.69 -2.38 3.47
C ALA A 44 14.13 -1.39 2.39
N ALA A 45 14.74 -0.29 2.84
CA ALA A 45 15.27 0.77 1.99
C ALA A 45 16.36 0.26 1.04
#